data_AF-A0A939P363-F1
#
_entry.id   AF-A0A939P363-F1
#
_cell.length_a   1.000
_cell.length_b   1.000
_cell.length_c   1.000
_cell.angle_alpha   90.00
_cell.angle_beta   90.00
_cell.angle_gamma   90.00
#
_symmetry.space_group_name_H-M   'P 1'
#
loop_
_entity.id
_entity.type
_entity.pdbx_description
1 polymer ?
#
loop_
_entity_poly.entity_id
_entity_poly.type
_entity_poly.pdbx_seq_one_letter_code
_entity_poly.pdbx_strand_id
1 'polypeptide(L)' 'MNFLKLVLKETIGLFIDDGALALLTIALIALVGVLVTLEGIDGLLGACILFLGCLLILAESVARAARRKFKG' A
#
# COMPACT_ATOMS: atom_id res chain seq x y z
N MET A 1 -17.71 -22.88 -13.36
CA MET A 1 -17.21 -23.17 -11.99
C MET A 1 -15.73 -22.84 -11.94
N ASN A 2 -15.34 -21.61 -11.63
CA ASN A 2 -15.23 -21.17 -10.25
C ASN A 2 -15.20 -19.65 -10.25
N PHE A 3 -16.34 -19.02 -9.94
CA PHE A 3 -16.41 -17.57 -9.72
C PHE A 3 -15.30 -17.11 -8.76
N LEU A 4 -15.00 -17.96 -7.77
CA LEU A 4 -13.90 -17.79 -6.82
C LEU A 4 -12.51 -17.67 -7.48
N LYS A 5 -12.19 -18.48 -8.51
CA LYS A 5 -10.91 -18.38 -9.24
C LYS A 5 -10.81 -17.10 -10.06
N LEU A 6 -11.94 -16.62 -10.60
CA LEU A 6 -11.97 -15.38 -11.37
C LEU A 6 -11.77 -14.17 -10.46
N VAL A 7 -12.50 -14.11 -9.34
CA VAL A 7 -12.31 -13.05 -8.32
C VAL A 7 -10.89 -13.08 -7.77
N LEU A 8 -10.34 -14.25 -7.42
CA LEU A 8 -8.94 -14.36 -6.97
C LEU A 8 -7.96 -13.84 -8.02
N LYS A 9 -8.14 -14.19 -9.31
CA LYS A 9 -7.26 -13.76 -10.39
C LYS A 9 -7.37 -12.25 -10.64
N GLU A 10 -8.57 -11.69 -10.61
CA GLU A 10 -8.81 -10.24 -10.73
C GLU A 10 -8.22 -9.47 -9.53
N THR A 11 -8.43 -9.95 -8.30
CA THR A 11 -7.86 -9.34 -7.09
C THR A 11 -6.34 -9.39 -7.09
N ILE A 12 -5.75 -10.53 -7.47
CA ILE A 12 -4.29 -10.67 -7.61
C ILE A 12 -3.78 -9.79 -8.76
N GLY A 13 -4.52 -9.71 -9.88
CA GLY A 13 -4.20 -8.84 -11.01
C GLY A 13 -4.19 -7.36 -10.63
N LEU A 14 -5.19 -6.92 -9.86
CA LEU A 14 -5.26 -5.56 -9.31
C LEU A 14 -4.07 -5.27 -8.38
N PHE A 15 -3.74 -6.23 -7.51
CA PHE A 15 -2.62 -6.10 -6.56
C PHE A 15 -1.25 -6.04 -7.27
N ILE A 16 -1.11 -6.75 -8.39
CA ILE A 16 0.11 -6.80 -9.22
C ILE A 16 0.22 -5.55 -10.10
N ASP A 17 -0.89 -5.03 -10.64
CA ASP A 17 -0.90 -3.77 -11.40
C ASP A 17 -0.63 -2.56 -10.47
N ASP A 18 -1.05 -2.66 -9.21
CA ASP A 18 -0.60 -1.81 -8.08
C ASP A 18 0.68 -2.34 -7.40
N GLY A 19 1.46 -3.24 -8.01
CA GLY A 19 2.53 -3.99 -7.34
C GLY A 19 3.60 -3.12 -6.67
N ALA A 20 3.92 -1.95 -7.24
CA ALA A 20 4.82 -0.98 -6.60
C ALA A 20 4.25 -0.41 -5.30
N LEU A 21 2.94 -0.24 -5.23
CA LEU A 21 2.18 0.33 -4.13
C LEU A 21 2.09 -0.62 -2.94
N ALA A 22 1.79 -1.89 -3.19
CA ALA A 22 1.76 -2.92 -2.17
C ALA A 22 3.15 -3.13 -1.54
N LEU A 23 4.19 -3.15 -2.39
CA LEU A 23 5.58 -3.21 -1.92
C LEU A 23 5.96 -2.01 -1.06
N LEU A 24 5.55 -0.80 -1.45
CA LEU A 24 5.77 0.42 -0.64
C LEU A 24 5.08 0.34 0.73
N THR A 25 3.84 -0.16 0.78
CA THR A 25 3.11 -0.31 2.06
C THR A 25 3.80 -1.33 2.97
N ILE A 26 4.20 -2.48 2.44
CA ILE A 26 4.93 -3.51 3.21
C ILE A 26 6.26 -2.95 3.71
N ALA A 27 7.01 -2.25 2.86
CA ALA A 27 8.27 -1.63 3.23
C ALA A 27 8.09 -0.57 4.32
N LEU A 28 7.06 0.28 4.21
CA LEU A 28 6.72 1.29 5.22
C LEU A 28 6.40 0.64 6.57
N ILE A 29 5.56 -0.40 6.57
CA ILE A 29 5.19 -1.14 7.79
C ILE A 29 6.42 -1.77 8.44
N ALA A 30 7.25 -2.46 7.64
CA ALA A 30 8.47 -3.08 8.13
C ALA A 30 9.44 -2.05 8.74
N LEU A 31 9.64 -0.92 8.05
CA LEU A 31 10.52 0.15 8.49
C LEU A 31 10.05 0.76 9.81
N VAL A 32 8.77 1.16 9.90
CA VAL A 32 8.24 1.76 11.13
C VAL A 32 8.18 0.74 12.26
N GLY A 33 7.85 -0.52 11.97
CA GLY A 33 7.86 -1.59 12.96
C GLY A 33 9.24 -1.80 13.58
N VAL A 34 10.30 -1.78 12.77
CA VAL A 34 11.69 -1.85 13.25
C VAL A 34 12.04 -0.62 14.10
N LEU A 35 11.68 0.58 13.64
CA LEU A 35 11.95 1.84 14.35
C LEU A 35 11.31 1.90 15.73
N VAL A 36 10.05 1.46 15.87
CA VAL A 36 9.35 1.42 17.16
C VAL A 36 9.88 0.30 18.05
N THR A 37 10.18 -0.88 17.49
CA THR A 37 10.64 -2.05 18.26
C THR A 37 12.04 -1.85 18.84
N LEU A 38 12.91 -1.11 18.15
CA LEU A 38 14.27 -0.79 18.62
C LEU A 38 14.30 0.41 19.58
N GLU A 39 13.15 0.84 20.12
CA GLU A 39 12.98 2.07 20.92
C GLU A 39 13.49 3.34 20.23
N GLY A 40 13.59 3.33 18.89
CA GLY A 40 14.11 4.45 18.12
C GLY A 40 13.16 5.64 18.05
N ILE A 41 11.86 5.40 18.20
CA ILE A 41 10.80 6.43 18.23
C ILE A 41 9.65 6.00 19.16
N ASP A 42 8.92 6.98 19.70
CA ASP A 42 7.68 6.74 20.45
C ASP A 42 6.63 6.02 19.57
N GLY A 43 5.88 5.08 20.17
CA GLY A 43 4.84 4.33 19.48
C GLY A 43 3.74 5.23 18.89
N LEU A 44 3.43 6.37 19.52
CA LEU A 44 2.46 7.32 18.96
C LEU A 44 2.99 7.97 17.67
N LEU A 45 4.27 8.32 17.64
CA LEU A 45 4.95 8.85 16.46
C LEU A 45 4.98 7.81 15.33
N GLY A 46 5.30 6.55 15.66
CA GLY A 46 5.23 5.44 14.72
C GLY A 46 3.82 5.26 14.12
N ALA A 47 2.77 5.31 14.95
CA ALA A 47 1.39 5.23 14.48
C ALA A 47 1.02 6.38 13.53
N CYS A 48 1.44 7.62 13.83
CA CYS A 48 1.22 8.77 12.94
C CYS A 48 1.95 8.59 11.59
N ILE A 49 3.19 8.10 11.60
CA ILE A 49 3.96 7.84 10.37
C ILE A 49 3.28 6.77 9.52
N LEU A 50 2.83 5.68 10.12
CA LEU A 50 2.08 4.63 9.41
C LEU A 50 0.78 5.18 8.81
N PHE A 51 0.01 5.92 9.60
CA PHE A 51 -1.26 6.48 9.15
C PHE A 51 -1.06 7.40 7.96
N LEU A 52 -0.16 8.39 8.08
CA LEU A 52 0.11 9.35 7.01
C LEU A 52 0.77 8.70 5.80
N GLY A 53 1.71 7.79 6.01
CA GLY A 53 2.39 7.07 4.93
C GLY A 53 1.43 6.19 4.13
N CYS A 54 0.53 5.46 4.79
CA CYS A 54 -0.54 4.72 4.12
C CYS A 54 -1.47 5.65 3.33
N LEU A 55 -1.81 6.82 3.88
CA LEU A 55 -2.65 7.81 3.20
C LEU A 55 -1.99 8.34 1.92
N LEU A 56 -0.68 8.62 1.99
CA LEU A 56 0.10 9.07 0.83
C LEU A 56 0.20 8.01 -0.25
N ILE A 57 0.48 6.76 0.15
CA ILE A 57 0.53 5.62 -0.77
C ILE A 57 -0.83 5.47 -1.49
N LEU A 58 -1.93 5.54 -0.75
CA LEU A 58 -3.28 5.49 -1.31
C LEU A 58 -3.55 6.67 -2.26
N ALA A 59 -3.21 7.90 -1.87
CA ALA A 59 -3.37 9.08 -2.72
C ALA A 59 -2.58 8.93 -4.03
N GLU A 60 -1.37 8.36 -3.96
CA GLU A 60 -0.55 8.08 -5.13
C GLU A 60 -1.17 7.00 -6.03
N SER A 61 -1.81 5.96 -5.47
CA SER A 61 -2.60 4.97 -6.21
C SER A 61 -3.72 5.63 -7.00
N VAL A 62 -4.56 6.40 -6.30
CA VAL A 62 -5.70 7.08 -6.91
C VAL A 62 -5.24 8.05 -7.99
N ALA A 63 -4.17 8.82 -7.72
CA ALA A 63 -3.62 9.76 -8.69
C ALA A 63 -3.00 9.06 -9.92
N ARG A 64 -2.30 7.93 -9.73
CA ARG A 64 -1.80 7.10 -10.85
C ARG A 64 -2.94 6.54 -11.69
N ALA A 65 -3.96 5.97 -11.05
CA ALA A 65 -5.13 5.41 -11.72
C ALA A 65 -5.87 6.50 -12.53
N ALA A 66 -6.08 7.68 -11.93
CA ALA A 66 -6.66 8.82 -12.62
C ALA A 66 -5.82 9.26 -13.84
N ARG A 67 -4.49 9.36 -13.70
CA ARG A 67 -3.59 9.72 -14.82
C ARG A 67 -3.59 8.69 -15.95
N ARG A 68 -3.65 7.39 -15.63
CA ARG A 68 -3.77 6.32 -16.64
C ARG A 68 -5.09 6.43 -17.40
N LYS A 69 -6.20 6.71 -16.70
CA LYS A 69 -7.54 6.86 -17.29
C LYS A 69 -7.68 8.10 -18.19
N PHE A 70 -6.99 9.20 -17.89
CA PHE A 70 -7.03 10.44 -18.69
C PHE A 70 -6.10 10.43 -19.92
N LYS A 71 -5.23 9.42 -20.06
CA LYS A 71 -4.31 9.28 -21.21
C LYS A 71 -4.81 8.31 -22.30
N GLY A 72 -6.01 7.75 -22.15
CA GLY A 72 -6.71 6.97 -23.18
C GLY A 72 -7.89 7.75 -23.73
#